data_AF-A0A2Z6AY71-F1
#
_entry.id   AF-A0A2Z6AY71-F1
#
_cell.length_a   1.000
_cell.length_b   1.000
_cell.length_c   1.000
_cell.angle_alpha   90.00
_cell.angle_beta   90.00
_cell.angle_gamma   90.00
#
_symmetry.space_group_name_H-M   'P 1'
#
loop_
_entity.id
_entity.type
_entity.pdbx_description
1 polymer ?
#
loop_
_entity_poly.entity_id
_entity_poly.type
_entity_poly.pdbx_seq_one_letter_code
_entity_poly.pdbx_strand_id
1 'polypeptide(L)'
;MNKGTLEKVFEYASKPVQGTMSRKLRKDIALQVNEGPVYSEAVLFLGEEFVRVTCQDDGKTMNTYYDWEMIASVRTIGPAS
;
A
#
# COMPACT_ATOMS: atom_id res chain seq x y z
N MET A 1 8.26 12.46 2.27
CA MET A 1 8.86 12.23 0.91
C MET A 1 8.02 12.97 -0.14
N ASN A 2 8.48 13.15 -1.39
CA ASN A 2 7.61 13.75 -2.42
C ASN A 2 6.47 12.79 -2.82
N LYS A 3 5.22 13.29 -2.87
CA LYS A 3 4.02 12.49 -3.20
C LYS A 3 4.15 11.70 -4.50
N GLY A 4 4.59 12.35 -5.58
CA GLY A 4 4.73 11.68 -6.88
C GLY A 4 5.76 10.54 -6.87
N THR A 5 6.80 10.63 -6.02
CA THR A 5 7.71 9.51 -5.78
C THR A 5 7.01 8.36 -5.07
N LEU A 6 6.25 8.66 -4.01
CA LEU A 6 5.52 7.65 -3.25
C LEU A 6 4.46 6.94 -4.10
N GLU A 7 3.72 7.68 -4.93
CA GLU A 7 2.76 7.11 -5.88
C GLU A 7 3.43 6.05 -6.75
N LYS A 8 4.58 6.36 -7.36
CA LYS A 8 5.33 5.39 -8.17
C LYS A 8 5.78 4.17 -7.38
N VAL A 9 6.18 4.33 -6.12
CA VAL A 9 6.54 3.20 -5.25
C VAL A 9 5.34 2.29 -5.03
N PHE A 10 4.18 2.85 -4.65
CA PHE A 10 2.96 2.07 -4.47
C PHE A 10 2.47 1.43 -5.78
N GLU A 11 2.61 2.13 -6.91
CA GLU A 11 2.27 1.60 -8.23
C GLU A 11 3.16 0.43 -8.64
N TYR A 12 4.46 0.49 -8.33
CA TYR A 12 5.40 -0.60 -8.60
C TYR A 12 5.08 -1.84 -7.76
N ALA A 13 4.78 -1.65 -6.47
CA ALA A 13 4.42 -2.72 -5.54
C ALA A 13 3.06 -3.38 -5.81
N SER A 14 2.22 -2.77 -6.66
CA SER A 14 0.84 -3.17 -6.88
C SER A 14 0.48 -3.32 -8.37
N LYS A 15 -0.75 -3.78 -8.62
CA LYS A 15 -1.39 -3.82 -9.93
C LYS A 15 -2.78 -3.19 -9.86
N PRO A 16 -3.24 -2.45 -10.89
CA PRO A 16 -4.60 -1.93 -10.93
C PRO A 16 -5.65 -3.04 -10.80
N VAL A 17 -6.76 -2.76 -10.12
CA VAL A 17 -7.95 -3.62 -10.10
C VAL A 17 -8.94 -3.06 -11.12
N GLN A 18 -9.21 -3.83 -12.18
CA GLN A 18 -10.02 -3.40 -13.33
C GLN A 18 -11.40 -2.91 -12.89
N GLY A 19 -11.81 -1.75 -13.41
CA GLY A 19 -13.10 -1.12 -13.10
C GLY A 19 -13.16 -0.41 -11.74
N THR A 20 -12.02 -0.22 -11.07
CA THR A 20 -11.95 0.48 -9.76
C THR A 20 -10.80 1.48 -9.73
N MET A 21 -10.81 2.38 -8.74
CA MET A 21 -9.66 3.24 -8.40
C MET A 21 -8.63 2.55 -7.49
N SER A 22 -8.82 1.27 -7.21
CA SER A 22 -7.98 0.52 -6.28
C SER A 22 -6.89 -0.27 -7.00
N ARG A 23 -5.86 -0.64 -6.26
CA ARG A 23 -4.74 -1.46 -6.70
C ARG A 23 -4.56 -2.60 -5.72
N LYS A 24 -4.24 -3.81 -6.18
CA LYS A 24 -3.90 -4.93 -5.29
C LYS A 24 -2.39 -5.11 -5.26
N LEU A 25 -1.80 -5.37 -4.10
CA LEU A 25 -0.38 -5.74 -4.02
C LEU A 25 -0.07 -6.91 -4.99
N ARG A 26 1.14 -6.89 -5.56
CA ARG A 26 1.61 -8.00 -6.39
C ARG A 26 1.71 -9.27 -5.55
N LYS A 27 1.65 -10.42 -6.21
CA LYS A 27 1.81 -11.72 -5.54
C LYS A 27 3.18 -11.75 -4.82
N ASP A 28 3.19 -12.29 -3.61
CA ASP A 28 4.37 -12.46 -2.76
C ASP A 28 5.08 -11.14 -2.39
N ILE A 29 4.40 -10.00 -2.56
CA ILE A 29 4.85 -8.68 -2.10
C ILE A 29 4.01 -8.26 -0.90
N ALA A 30 4.70 -7.92 0.19
CA ALA A 30 4.13 -7.22 1.33
C ALA A 30 4.63 -5.77 1.37
N LEU A 31 3.85 -4.93 2.05
CA LEU A 31 4.07 -3.49 2.15
C LEU A 31 4.14 -3.09 3.62
N GLN A 32 5.07 -2.21 3.96
CA GLN A 32 5.08 -1.52 5.24
C GLN A 32 5.24 -0.03 4.98
N VAL A 33 4.45 0.79 5.67
CA VAL A 33 4.54 2.24 5.62
C VAL A 33 5.05 2.73 6.96
N ASN A 34 6.06 3.59 6.92
CA ASN A 34 6.87 3.99 8.07
C ASN A 34 7.45 2.74 8.76
N GLU A 35 7.27 2.61 10.06
CA GLU A 35 7.58 1.38 10.82
C GLU A 35 6.30 0.79 11.43
N GLY A 36 5.17 0.95 10.70
CA GLY A 36 3.88 0.39 11.06
C GLY A 36 3.77 -1.12 10.81
N PRO A 37 2.55 -1.68 10.79
CA PRO A 37 2.36 -3.10 10.50
C PRO A 37 2.76 -3.46 9.07
N VAL A 38 3.09 -4.73 8.86
CA VAL A 38 3.36 -5.31 7.55
C VAL A 38 2.06 -5.82 6.95
N TYR A 39 1.69 -5.27 5.79
CA TYR A 39 0.47 -5.62 5.07
C TYR A 39 0.77 -6.63 3.96
N SER A 40 0.18 -7.81 4.07
CA SER A 40 0.16 -8.84 3.03
C SER A 40 -1.18 -8.82 2.30
N GLU A 41 -1.16 -9.17 1.00
CA GLU A 41 -2.36 -9.28 0.16
C GLU A 41 -3.28 -8.05 0.13
N ALA A 42 -2.75 -6.88 0.51
CA ALA A 42 -3.55 -5.67 0.69
C ALA A 42 -4.03 -5.05 -0.62
N VAL A 43 -5.12 -4.29 -0.49
CA VAL A 43 -5.66 -3.41 -1.52
C VAL A 43 -5.32 -1.97 -1.14
N LEU A 44 -4.78 -1.22 -2.08
CA LEU A 44 -4.40 0.17 -1.96
C LEU A 44 -5.39 1.06 -2.69
N PHE A 45 -5.73 2.18 -2.09
CA PHE A 45 -6.35 3.31 -2.78
C PHE A 45 -5.39 4.49 -2.65
N LEU A 46 -4.96 5.02 -3.81
CA LEU A 46 -4.10 6.19 -3.90
C LEU A 46 -5.00 7.40 -4.15
N GLY A 47 -5.47 8.01 -3.06
CA GLY A 47 -6.29 9.21 -3.12
C GLY A 47 -5.44 10.46 -3.29
N GLU A 48 -6.10 11.59 -3.54
CA GLU A 48 -5.40 12.86 -3.67
C GLU A 48 -4.75 13.29 -2.35
N GLU A 49 -5.45 13.15 -1.22
CA GLU A 49 -4.97 13.60 0.09
C GLU A 49 -4.32 12.48 0.92
N PHE A 50 -4.67 11.21 0.66
CA PHE A 50 -4.20 10.10 1.47
C PHE A 50 -4.02 8.81 0.68
N VAL A 51 -3.23 7.90 1.26
CA VAL A 51 -3.20 6.48 0.90
C VAL A 51 -4.06 5.71 1.88
N ARG A 52 -4.94 4.84 1.37
CA ARG A 52 -5.61 3.84 2.21
C ARG A 52 -5.07 2.46 1.89
N VAL A 53 -4.68 1.73 2.93
CA VAL A 53 -4.30 0.32 2.88
C VAL A 53 -5.41 -0.50 3.52
N THR A 54 -6.03 -1.37 2.72
CA THR A 54 -7.08 -2.28 3.16
C THR A 54 -6.52 -3.70 3.24
N CYS A 55 -6.66 -4.35 4.38
CA CYS A 55 -6.27 -5.75 4.59
C CYS A 55 -7.36 -6.51 5.33
N GLN A 56 -7.30 -7.83 5.30
CA GLN A 56 -8.14 -8.70 6.10
C GLN A 56 -7.29 -9.36 7.19
N ASP A 57 -7.76 -9.29 8.42
CA ASP A 57 -7.14 -9.95 9.57
C ASP A 57 -8.25 -10.47 10.49
N ASP A 58 -8.14 -11.73 10.90
CA ASP A 58 -9.13 -12.41 11.77
C ASP A 58 -10.60 -12.21 11.33
N GLY A 59 -10.87 -12.34 10.01
CA GLY A 59 -12.20 -12.16 9.42
C GLY A 59 -12.73 -10.72 9.40
N LYS A 60 -11.93 -9.74 9.84
CA LYS A 60 -12.25 -8.31 9.82
C LYS A 60 -11.53 -7.62 8.68
N THR A 61 -12.22 -6.67 8.05
CA THR A 61 -11.59 -5.76 7.10
C THR A 61 -11.03 -4.57 7.87
N MET A 62 -9.71 -4.37 7.80
CA MET A 62 -9.02 -3.23 8.41
C MET A 62 -8.62 -2.23 7.34
N ASN A 63 -8.79 -0.95 7.64
CA ASN A 63 -8.38 0.15 6.77
C ASN A 63 -7.44 1.07 7.55
N THR A 64 -6.22 1.23 7.06
CA THR A 64 -5.27 2.21 7.59
C THR A 64 -5.13 3.35 6.60
N TYR A 65 -5.19 4.58 7.10
CA TYR A 65 -5.09 5.79 6.31
C TYR A 65 -3.77 6.48 6.63
N TYR A 66 -3.06 6.89 5.58
CA TYR A 66 -1.80 7.60 5.67
C TYR A 66 -1.92 8.90 4.90
N ASP A 67 -1.72 10.01 5.59
CA ASP A 67 -1.49 11.31 4.95
C ASP A 67 -0.18 11.25 4.16
N TRP A 68 -0.20 11.73 2.91
CA TRP A 68 1.00 11.76 2.05
C TRP A 68 2.18 12.49 2.68
N GLU A 69 1.92 13.56 3.43
CA GLU A 69 2.95 14.40 4.04
C GLU A 69 3.64 13.69 5.21
N MET A 70 2.93 12.75 5.86
CA MET A 70 3.40 12.02 7.04
C MET A 70 4.07 10.68 6.71
N ILE A 71 4.15 10.32 5.41
CA ILE A 71 4.90 9.13 4.97
C ILE A 71 6.40 9.48 4.92
N ALA A 72 7.12 8.97 5.92
CA ALA A 72 8.56 9.08 6.05
C ALA A 72 9.29 7.95 5.31
N SER A 73 8.72 6.74 5.26
CA SER A 73 9.30 5.60 4.54
C SER A 73 8.24 4.63 4.02
N VAL A 74 8.61 3.88 2.98
CA VAL A 74 7.84 2.75 2.46
C VAL A 74 8.81 1.61 2.20
N ARG A 75 8.51 0.42 2.71
CA ARG A 75 9.29 -0.81 2.52
C ARG A 75 8.42 -1.82 1.77
N THR A 76 8.94 -2.35 0.66
CA THR A 76 8.37 -3.50 -0.02
C THR A 76 9.18 -4.73 0.34
N ILE A 77 8.51 -5.79 0.76
CA ILE A 77 9.13 -7.03 1.21
C ILE A 77 8.71 -8.13 0.24
N GLY A 78 9.67 -8.81 -0.36
CA GLY A 78 9.45 -9.90 -1.30
C GLY A 78 10.43 -11.05 -1.05
N PRO A 79 10.30 -12.15 -1.79
CA PRO A 79 11.20 -13.29 -1.66
C PRO A 79 12.65 -12.88 -1.97
N ALA A 80 13.60 -13.51 -1.27
CA ALA A 80 15.02 -13.37 -1.59
C ALA A 80 15.26 -13.93 -3.00
N SER A 81 15.94 -13.14 -3.84
CA SER A 81 16.36 -13.50 -5.19
C SER A 81 17.56 -14.41 -5.20
#